data_AF-A0A963WEM6-F1
#
_entry.id   AF-A0A963WEM6-F1
#
_cell.length_a   1.000
_cell.length_b   1.000
_cell.length_c   1.000
_cell.angle_alpha   90.00
_cell.angle_beta   90.00
_cell.angle_gamma   90.00
#
_symmetry.space_group_name_H-M   'P 1'
#
loop_
_entity.id
_entity.type
_entity.pdbx_description
1 polymer ?
#
loop_
_entity_poly.entity_id
_entity_poly.type
_entity_poly.pdbx_seq_one_letter_code
_entity_poly.pdbx_strand_id
1 'polypeptide(L)'
;TLAYEKAAVYRDQLSQLQQVQASQGIEGVTGDLDIVAAAVAGGRACVQVLFVRGARVLGSKTYYPPLKLEESPAQVLAAFIPQYYLGATRAIPPELLVNEAPEDAAALAQALSAAAGRQVRLRSKVRDARARWLQLALQTAQTSLSSHLSGRQSVIERLQALQELLGLPELPERMECFDISHSSGEATVASCVVFDQGGPRKSDYRRFNIEGITGGDDYAAMQQALERRYKRLKSGEAPLPDILFIDGGKGQVSQAMSVLADLQVAGVEVIGVAKGVTRKAGFETLLNGATGRECQLDIDNPALHLIQQIRDEAHRFAITGHRARRDKARRRSGLEDIAGVGAKRRREL
;
A
#
# COMPACT_ATOMS: atom_id res chain seq x y z
N THR A 1 10.38 13.47 -5.72
CA THR A 1 10.06 12.13 -5.17
C THR A 1 8.79 11.53 -5.76
N LEU A 2 7.61 12.17 -5.72
CA LEU A 2 6.37 11.70 -6.40
C LEU A 2 6.52 11.33 -7.89
N ALA A 3 7.45 11.98 -8.59
CA ALA A 3 7.74 11.70 -9.98
C ALA A 3 8.53 10.40 -10.18
N TYR A 4 9.37 9.98 -9.24
CA TYR A 4 10.19 8.76 -9.35
C TYR A 4 9.38 7.50 -9.05
N GLU A 5 8.50 7.52 -8.04
CA GLU A 5 7.57 6.42 -7.79
C GLU A 5 6.55 6.27 -8.91
N LYS A 6 6.00 7.40 -9.39
CA LYS A 6 5.15 7.38 -10.60
C LYS A 6 5.94 6.91 -11.82
N ALA A 7 7.20 7.31 -12.00
CA ALA A 7 8.03 6.84 -13.09
C ALA A 7 8.34 5.36 -12.98
N ALA A 8 8.54 4.80 -11.79
CA ALA A 8 8.68 3.36 -11.58
C ALA A 8 7.38 2.64 -11.95
N VAL A 9 6.22 3.09 -11.45
CA VAL A 9 4.92 2.53 -11.82
C VAL A 9 4.66 2.63 -13.33
N TYR A 10 4.94 3.78 -13.95
CA TYR A 10 4.78 3.97 -15.39
C TYR A 10 5.78 3.17 -16.22
N ARG A 11 7.03 3.02 -15.76
CA ARG A 11 8.04 2.17 -16.40
C ARG A 11 7.67 0.70 -16.32
N ASP A 12 7.14 0.26 -15.18
CA ASP A 12 6.72 -1.11 -14.97
C ASP A 12 5.45 -1.39 -15.80
N GLN A 13 4.50 -0.43 -15.86
CA GLN A 13 3.36 -0.48 -16.80
C GLN A 13 3.79 -0.46 -18.27
N LEU A 14 4.78 0.36 -18.63
CA LEU A 14 5.35 0.41 -19.99
C LEU A 14 6.06 -0.89 -20.35
N SER A 15 6.84 -1.47 -19.43
CA SER A 15 7.49 -2.77 -19.62
C SER A 15 6.46 -3.89 -19.79
N GLN A 16 5.38 -3.87 -19.00
CA GLN A 16 4.24 -4.79 -19.15
C GLN A 16 3.54 -4.61 -20.50
N LEU A 17 3.30 -3.37 -20.93
CA LEU A 17 2.70 -3.07 -22.24
C LEU A 17 3.61 -3.48 -23.40
N GLN A 18 4.92 -3.25 -23.29
CA GLN A 18 5.92 -3.63 -24.30
C GLN A 18 6.04 -5.15 -24.45
N GLN A 19 6.02 -5.92 -23.35
CA GLN A 19 5.99 -7.38 -23.39
C GLN A 19 4.71 -7.93 -24.05
N VAL A 20 3.56 -7.28 -23.83
CA VAL A 20 2.29 -7.64 -24.47
C VAL A 20 2.29 -7.25 -25.96
N GLN A 21 2.85 -6.10 -26.35
CA GLN A 21 2.97 -5.71 -27.75
C GLN A 21 3.94 -6.59 -28.55
N ALA A 22 5.05 -7.01 -27.95
CA ALA A 22 6.06 -7.87 -28.60
C ALA A 22 5.55 -9.30 -28.92
N SER A 23 4.42 -9.71 -28.34
CA SER A 23 3.82 -11.02 -28.58
C SER A 23 2.60 -10.99 -29.54
N GLN A 24 2.33 -9.85 -30.18
CA GLN A 24 1.32 -9.77 -31.23
C GLN A 24 1.83 -10.36 -32.54
N GLY A 25 1.14 -11.42 -33.03
CA GLY A 25 1.37 -11.98 -34.36
C GLY A 25 2.06 -13.34 -34.36
N ILE A 26 1.59 -14.29 -33.55
CA ILE A 26 1.98 -15.68 -33.73
C ILE A 26 0.90 -16.39 -34.58
N GLU A 27 1.20 -16.58 -35.86
CA GLU A 27 0.37 -17.37 -36.77
C GLU A 27 0.34 -18.86 -36.33
N GLY A 28 -0.82 -19.51 -36.48
CA GLY A 28 -1.00 -20.95 -36.25
C GLY A 28 -1.68 -21.37 -34.94
N VAL A 29 -2.12 -20.44 -34.09
CA VAL A 29 -2.98 -20.75 -32.94
C VAL A 29 -4.41 -20.32 -33.23
N THR A 30 -5.38 -21.16 -32.88
CA THR A 30 -6.81 -20.83 -32.88
C THR A 30 -7.39 -21.09 -31.50
N GLY A 31 -8.37 -20.28 -31.11
CA GLY A 31 -9.12 -20.44 -29.86
C GLY A 31 -8.68 -19.55 -28.70
N ASP A 32 -9.46 -19.65 -27.63
CA ASP A 32 -9.30 -18.88 -26.41
C ASP A 32 -8.57 -19.72 -25.36
N LEU A 33 -7.58 -19.15 -24.70
CA LEU A 33 -6.92 -19.79 -23.57
C LEU A 33 -6.43 -18.76 -22.57
N ASP A 34 -6.24 -19.18 -21.32
CA ASP A 34 -5.48 -18.41 -20.35
C ASP A 34 -4.18 -19.17 -20.04
N ILE A 35 -3.11 -18.42 -19.77
CA ILE A 35 -1.85 -18.97 -19.28
C ILE A 35 -1.72 -18.53 -17.82
N VAL A 36 -1.53 -19.48 -16.91
CA VAL A 36 -1.38 -19.25 -15.47
C VAL A 36 -0.02 -19.80 -15.06
N ALA A 37 0.96 -18.91 -14.84
CA ALA A 37 2.31 -19.29 -14.47
C ALA A 37 2.61 -18.87 -13.03
N ALA A 38 3.15 -19.77 -12.22
CA ALA A 38 3.59 -19.50 -10.84
C ALA A 38 5.12 -19.54 -10.72
N ALA A 39 5.66 -18.58 -9.97
CA ALA A 39 7.05 -18.56 -9.52
C ALA A 39 7.08 -18.49 -8.00
N VAL A 40 8.03 -19.19 -7.38
CA VAL A 40 8.24 -19.22 -5.92
C VAL A 40 9.71 -18.94 -5.63
N ALA A 41 9.98 -18.00 -4.72
CA ALA A 41 11.32 -17.62 -4.28
C ALA A 41 11.22 -16.82 -2.98
N GLY A 42 12.22 -16.95 -2.10
CA GLY A 42 12.30 -16.16 -0.87
C GLY A 42 11.07 -16.26 0.04
N GLY A 43 10.44 -17.44 0.12
CA GLY A 43 9.23 -17.67 0.92
C GLY A 43 7.96 -16.96 0.40
N ARG A 44 7.95 -16.55 -0.87
CA ARG A 44 6.81 -15.88 -1.51
C ARG A 44 6.50 -16.51 -2.86
N ALA A 45 5.25 -16.36 -3.28
CA ALA A 45 4.80 -16.72 -4.62
C ALA A 45 4.33 -15.52 -5.42
N CYS A 46 4.50 -15.62 -6.74
CA CYS A 46 3.90 -14.74 -7.72
C CYS A 46 3.19 -15.60 -8.76
N VAL A 47 1.92 -15.28 -9.05
CA VAL A 47 1.15 -15.91 -10.12
C VAL A 47 0.84 -14.87 -11.19
N GLN A 48 1.27 -15.16 -12.41
CA GLN A 48 0.98 -14.38 -13.61
C GLN A 48 -0.12 -15.04 -14.42
N VAL A 49 -1.16 -14.28 -14.76
CA VAL A 49 -2.24 -14.71 -15.65
C VAL A 49 -2.17 -13.91 -16.96
N LEU A 50 -2.03 -14.58 -18.10
CA LEU A 50 -2.10 -14.00 -19.44
C LEU A 50 -3.43 -14.41 -20.10
N PHE A 51 -4.17 -13.44 -20.62
CA PHE A 51 -5.45 -13.68 -21.28
C PHE A 51 -5.26 -13.69 -22.79
N VAL A 52 -5.53 -14.82 -23.45
CA VAL A 52 -5.42 -14.96 -24.91
C VAL A 52 -6.78 -15.27 -25.52
N ARG A 53 -7.24 -14.42 -26.45
CA ARG A 53 -8.51 -14.62 -27.18
C ARG A 53 -8.26 -14.50 -28.67
N GLY A 54 -8.81 -15.41 -29.47
CA GLY A 54 -8.58 -15.44 -30.92
C GLY A 54 -7.09 -15.35 -31.30
N ALA A 55 -6.23 -16.08 -30.58
CA ALA A 55 -4.76 -16.08 -30.76
C ALA A 55 -4.04 -14.75 -30.49
N ARG A 56 -4.69 -13.79 -29.83
CA ARG A 56 -4.10 -12.51 -29.42
C ARG A 56 -4.09 -12.38 -27.91
N VAL A 57 -2.98 -11.89 -27.38
CA VAL A 57 -2.88 -11.51 -25.96
C VAL A 57 -3.72 -10.25 -25.74
N LEU A 58 -4.77 -10.35 -24.94
CA LEU A 58 -5.62 -9.21 -24.57
C LEU A 58 -5.08 -8.42 -23.38
N GLY A 59 -4.25 -9.06 -22.55
CA GLY A 59 -3.65 -8.44 -21.39
C GLY A 59 -3.17 -9.47 -20.38
N SER A 60 -2.72 -8.98 -19.23
CA SER A 60 -2.15 -9.81 -18.20
C SER A 60 -2.45 -9.25 -16.80
N LYS A 61 -2.38 -10.09 -15.77
CA LYS A 61 -2.51 -9.70 -14.36
C LYS A 61 -1.54 -10.50 -13.49
N THR A 62 -0.99 -9.82 -12.48
CA THR A 62 -0.04 -10.38 -11.52
C THR A 62 -0.68 -10.46 -10.14
N TYR A 63 -0.47 -11.57 -9.43
CA TYR A 63 -1.00 -11.83 -8.09
C TYR A 63 0.11 -12.34 -7.17
N TYR A 64 0.00 -12.02 -5.88
CA TYR A 64 0.93 -12.47 -4.84
C TYR A 64 0.15 -13.26 -3.77
N PRO A 65 -0.25 -14.52 -4.05
CA PRO A 65 -0.97 -15.31 -3.07
C PRO A 65 -0.12 -15.57 -1.82
N PRO A 66 -0.73 -15.70 -0.63
CA PRO A 66 -0.01 -16.15 0.55
C PRO A 66 0.56 -17.55 0.29
N LEU A 67 1.80 -17.77 0.72
CA LEU A 67 2.50 -19.04 0.57
C LEU A 67 2.51 -19.75 1.94
N LYS A 68 2.16 -21.02 1.99
CA LYS A 68 2.44 -21.87 3.15
C LYS A 68 3.89 -22.35 3.10
N LEU A 69 4.43 -22.81 4.22
CA LEU A 69 5.82 -23.25 4.29
C LEU A 69 6.11 -24.30 3.20
N GLU A 70 7.15 -24.06 2.40
CA GLU A 70 7.69 -24.99 1.39
C GLU A 70 6.75 -25.35 0.21
N GLU A 71 5.75 -24.53 -0.10
CA GLU A 71 4.89 -24.80 -1.26
C GLU A 71 5.63 -24.64 -2.59
N SER A 72 5.54 -25.65 -3.45
CA SER A 72 6.04 -25.64 -4.82
C SER A 72 5.12 -24.81 -5.75
N PRO A 73 5.61 -24.37 -6.93
CA PRO A 73 4.76 -23.68 -7.91
C PRO A 73 3.50 -24.50 -8.30
N ALA A 74 3.60 -25.83 -8.36
CA ALA A 74 2.47 -26.71 -8.64
C ALA A 74 1.38 -26.61 -7.54
N GLN A 75 1.79 -26.60 -6.28
CA GLN A 75 0.88 -26.46 -5.12
C GLN A 75 0.24 -25.07 -5.07
N VAL A 76 1.01 -24.01 -5.37
CA VAL A 76 0.49 -22.65 -5.50
C VAL A 76 -0.60 -22.59 -6.57
N LEU A 77 -0.36 -23.20 -7.74
CA LEU A 77 -1.35 -23.25 -8.82
C LEU A 77 -2.60 -24.06 -8.43
N ALA A 78 -2.42 -25.18 -7.72
CA ALA A 78 -3.50 -26.02 -7.23
C ALA A 78 -4.49 -25.24 -6.35
N ALA A 79 -3.98 -24.37 -5.46
CA ALA A 79 -4.80 -23.52 -4.62
C ALA A 79 -5.36 -22.30 -5.38
N PHE A 80 -4.53 -21.66 -6.20
CA PHE A 80 -4.88 -20.40 -6.86
C PHE A 80 -5.97 -20.56 -7.93
N ILE A 81 -5.87 -21.57 -8.80
CA ILE A 81 -6.77 -21.74 -9.96
C ILE A 81 -8.24 -21.84 -9.55
N PRO A 82 -8.67 -22.74 -8.63
CA PRO A 82 -10.07 -22.82 -8.22
C PRO A 82 -10.52 -21.57 -7.48
N GLN A 83 -9.71 -20.98 -6.61
CA GLN A 83 -10.05 -19.71 -5.95
C GLN A 83 -10.26 -18.59 -6.99
N TYR A 84 -9.44 -18.56 -8.03
CA TYR A 84 -9.51 -17.56 -9.09
C TYR A 84 -10.72 -17.77 -10.00
N TYR A 85 -10.94 -18.95 -10.56
CA TYR A 85 -12.00 -19.15 -11.55
C TYR A 85 -13.38 -19.48 -10.94
N LEU A 86 -13.42 -20.16 -9.79
CA LEU A 86 -14.67 -20.59 -9.15
C LEU A 86 -15.10 -19.65 -8.01
N GLY A 87 -14.17 -18.95 -7.39
CA GLY A 87 -14.46 -18.02 -6.28
C GLY A 87 -15.11 -16.69 -6.70
N ALA A 88 -15.19 -16.40 -8.00
CA ALA A 88 -15.90 -15.23 -8.54
C ALA A 88 -16.49 -15.57 -9.91
N THR A 89 -17.50 -14.85 -10.36
CA THR A 89 -18.08 -15.00 -11.70
C THR A 89 -17.10 -14.51 -12.77
N ARG A 90 -16.17 -15.39 -13.18
CA ARG A 90 -15.18 -15.14 -14.22
C ARG A 90 -15.40 -16.08 -15.40
N ALA A 91 -15.11 -15.59 -16.61
CA ALA A 91 -15.13 -16.43 -17.80
C ALA A 91 -13.98 -17.45 -17.75
N ILE A 92 -14.32 -18.74 -17.70
CA ILE A 92 -13.36 -19.85 -17.75
C ILE A 92 -13.07 -20.15 -19.24
N PRO A 93 -11.82 -20.17 -19.72
CA PRO A 93 -11.49 -20.50 -21.12
C PRO A 93 -11.50 -22.02 -21.40
N PRO A 94 -11.60 -22.47 -22.67
CA PRO A 94 -11.54 -23.91 -23.02
C PRO A 94 -10.22 -24.59 -22.69
N GLU A 95 -9.17 -23.81 -22.54
CA GLU A 95 -7.83 -24.31 -22.27
C GLU A 95 -7.13 -23.39 -21.29
N LEU A 96 -6.50 -23.99 -20.27
CA LEU A 96 -5.60 -23.34 -19.33
C LEU A 96 -4.22 -23.96 -19.51
N LEU A 97 -3.22 -23.11 -19.71
CA LEU A 97 -1.82 -23.53 -19.72
C LEU A 97 -1.15 -23.18 -18.40
N VAL A 98 -0.38 -24.11 -17.84
CA VAL A 98 0.33 -23.91 -16.57
C VAL A 98 1.81 -24.26 -16.72
N ASN A 99 2.70 -23.61 -15.96
CA ASN A 99 4.14 -23.91 -16.06
C ASN A 99 4.50 -25.21 -15.33
N GLU A 100 3.81 -25.48 -14.23
CA GLU A 100 3.90 -26.73 -13.48
C GLU A 100 2.51 -27.34 -13.33
N ALA A 101 2.39 -28.66 -13.50
CA ALA A 101 1.10 -29.34 -13.35
C ALA A 101 0.79 -29.56 -11.87
N PRO A 102 -0.37 -29.12 -11.37
CA PRO A 102 -0.89 -29.57 -10.07
C PRO A 102 -1.06 -31.09 -10.06
N GLU A 103 -0.83 -31.74 -8.91
CA GLU A 103 -1.07 -33.18 -8.74
C GLU A 103 -2.53 -33.56 -9.02
N ASP A 104 -3.46 -32.67 -8.65
CA ASP A 104 -4.91 -32.80 -8.81
C ASP A 104 -5.44 -32.16 -10.11
N ALA A 105 -4.58 -31.97 -11.13
CA ALA A 105 -4.92 -31.34 -12.41
C ALA A 105 -6.20 -31.91 -13.07
N ALA A 106 -6.43 -33.22 -12.96
CA ALA A 106 -7.60 -33.87 -13.54
C ALA A 106 -8.90 -33.45 -12.82
N ALA A 107 -8.89 -33.41 -11.49
CA ALA A 107 -10.03 -32.97 -10.69
C ALA A 107 -10.31 -31.48 -10.90
N LEU A 108 -9.26 -30.65 -10.97
CA LEU A 108 -9.39 -29.23 -11.28
C LEU A 108 -10.03 -29.00 -12.66
N ALA A 109 -9.58 -29.73 -13.69
CA ALA A 109 -10.15 -29.62 -15.03
C ALA A 109 -11.63 -30.03 -15.07
N GLN A 110 -12.02 -31.07 -14.31
CA GLN A 110 -13.42 -31.48 -14.18
C GLN A 110 -14.28 -30.41 -13.48
N ALA A 111 -13.80 -29.86 -12.36
CA ALA A 111 -14.52 -28.81 -11.63
C ALA A 111 -14.70 -27.54 -12.49
N LEU A 112 -13.66 -27.12 -13.20
CA LEU A 112 -13.73 -26.00 -14.14
C LEU A 112 -14.70 -26.30 -15.30
N SER A 113 -14.70 -27.53 -15.82
CA SER A 113 -15.61 -27.93 -16.90
C SER A 113 -17.07 -27.90 -16.47
N ALA A 114 -17.36 -28.39 -15.26
CA ALA A 114 -18.70 -28.35 -14.68
C ALA A 114 -19.20 -26.91 -14.49
N ALA A 115 -18.36 -26.03 -13.95
CA ALA A 115 -18.69 -24.62 -13.78
C ALA A 115 -18.85 -23.87 -15.11
N ALA A 116 -18.07 -24.22 -16.14
CA ALA A 116 -18.12 -23.59 -17.45
C ALA A 116 -19.23 -24.14 -18.37
N GLY A 117 -19.87 -25.27 -18.01
CA GLY A 117 -20.85 -25.96 -18.86
C GLY A 117 -20.26 -26.56 -20.15
N ARG A 118 -18.95 -26.76 -20.21
CA ARG A 118 -18.22 -27.25 -21.40
C ARG A 118 -16.87 -27.82 -21.01
N GLN A 119 -16.25 -28.60 -21.90
CA GLN A 119 -14.94 -29.18 -21.62
C GLN A 119 -13.86 -28.10 -21.48
N VAL A 120 -13.15 -28.12 -20.35
CA VAL A 120 -11.99 -27.29 -20.02
C VAL A 120 -10.77 -28.20 -19.90
N ARG A 121 -9.69 -27.87 -20.61
CA ARG A 121 -8.44 -28.63 -20.60
C ARG A 121 -7.36 -27.88 -19.83
N LEU A 122 -6.66 -28.57 -18.93
CA LEU A 122 -5.50 -28.03 -18.24
C LEU A 122 -4.24 -28.74 -18.77
N ARG A 123 -3.28 -27.98 -19.29
CA ARG A 123 -2.04 -28.52 -19.89
C ARG A 123 -0.80 -27.82 -19.35
N SER A 124 0.22 -28.60 -19.02
CA SER A 124 1.55 -28.07 -18.67
C SER A 124 2.58 -28.23 -19.79
N LYS A 125 2.47 -29.29 -20.59
CA LYS A 125 3.39 -29.59 -21.69
C LYS A 125 2.80 -29.11 -23.01
N VAL A 126 3.36 -28.03 -23.56
CA VAL A 126 2.95 -27.42 -24.82
C VAL A 126 4.16 -27.14 -25.72
N ARG A 127 3.90 -26.92 -27.01
CA ARG A 127 4.92 -26.62 -28.03
C ARG A 127 4.62 -25.30 -28.74
N ASP A 128 5.59 -24.84 -29.52
CA ASP A 128 5.48 -23.72 -30.45
C ASP A 128 4.98 -22.43 -29.78
N ALA A 129 3.95 -21.80 -30.37
CA ALA A 129 3.32 -20.58 -29.91
C ALA A 129 2.88 -20.63 -28.43
N ARG A 130 2.24 -21.74 -28.04
CA ARG A 130 1.76 -21.94 -26.67
C ARG A 130 2.91 -22.01 -25.68
N ALA A 131 4.02 -22.66 -26.05
CA ALA A 131 5.22 -22.70 -25.22
C ALA A 131 5.85 -21.31 -25.06
N ARG A 132 5.88 -20.49 -26.12
CA ARG A 132 6.37 -19.10 -26.03
C ARG A 132 5.55 -18.25 -25.07
N TRP A 133 4.21 -18.33 -25.12
CA TRP A 133 3.36 -17.60 -24.17
C TRP A 133 3.51 -18.10 -22.74
N LEU A 134 3.67 -19.42 -22.55
CA LEU A 134 3.93 -19.98 -21.24
C LEU A 134 5.26 -19.49 -20.65
N GLN A 135 6.32 -19.46 -21.46
CA GLN A 135 7.61 -18.89 -21.08
C GLN A 135 7.52 -17.41 -20.76
N LEU A 136 6.80 -16.62 -21.57
CA LEU A 136 6.58 -15.20 -21.31
C LEU A 136 5.89 -14.99 -19.95
N ALA A 137 4.80 -15.72 -19.68
CA ALA A 137 4.09 -15.60 -18.41
C ALA A 137 4.97 -15.99 -17.21
N LEU A 138 5.78 -17.04 -17.35
CA LEU A 138 6.73 -17.47 -16.32
C LEU A 138 7.82 -16.42 -16.07
N GLN A 139 8.42 -15.88 -17.13
CA GLN A 139 9.44 -14.84 -17.02
C GLN A 139 8.87 -13.58 -16.35
N THR A 140 7.67 -13.15 -16.74
CA THR A 140 7.00 -12.02 -16.08
C THR A 140 6.71 -12.31 -14.61
N ALA A 141 6.29 -13.54 -14.25
CA ALA A 141 6.09 -13.94 -12.86
C ALA A 141 7.40 -13.87 -12.05
N GLN A 142 8.51 -14.37 -12.60
CA GLN A 142 9.83 -14.34 -11.96
C GLN A 142 10.36 -12.91 -11.79
N THR A 143 10.26 -12.07 -12.83
CA THR A 143 10.66 -10.65 -12.75
C THR A 143 9.81 -9.91 -11.72
N SER A 144 8.49 -10.10 -11.74
CA SER A 144 7.57 -9.46 -10.79
C SER A 144 7.79 -9.91 -9.34
N LEU A 145 8.17 -11.18 -9.14
CA LEU A 145 8.53 -11.71 -7.83
C LEU A 145 9.86 -11.12 -7.35
N SER A 146 10.88 -11.08 -8.20
CA SER A 146 12.18 -10.49 -7.89
C SER A 146 12.04 -9.03 -7.49
N SER A 147 11.33 -8.22 -8.29
CA SER A 147 11.03 -6.82 -7.95
C SER A 147 10.24 -6.67 -6.65
N HIS A 148 9.28 -7.56 -6.38
CA HIS A 148 8.53 -7.56 -5.13
C HIS A 148 9.42 -7.86 -3.91
N LEU A 149 10.33 -8.83 -4.04
CA LEU A 149 11.31 -9.18 -3.01
C LEU A 149 12.32 -8.06 -2.78
N SER A 150 12.88 -7.47 -3.84
CA SER A 150 13.83 -6.34 -3.74
C SER A 150 13.19 -5.10 -3.12
N GLY A 151 11.93 -4.79 -3.48
CA GLY A 151 11.18 -3.69 -2.89
C GLY A 151 10.97 -3.86 -1.38
N ARG A 152 10.71 -5.10 -0.92
CA ARG A 152 10.56 -5.41 0.51
C ARG A 152 11.89 -5.45 1.26
N GLN A 153 12.94 -5.99 0.64
CA GLN A 153 14.30 -5.99 1.21
C GLN A 153 14.75 -4.55 1.53
N SER A 154 14.46 -3.61 0.63
CA SER A 154 14.71 -2.19 0.84
C SER A 154 13.90 -1.57 2.00
N VAL A 155 12.68 -2.06 2.30
CA VAL A 155 11.90 -1.62 3.46
C VAL A 155 12.51 -2.15 4.76
N ILE A 156 12.93 -3.41 4.79
CA ILE A 156 13.56 -4.03 5.96
C ILE A 156 14.88 -3.32 6.28
N GLU A 157 15.72 -3.04 5.28
CA GLU A 157 16.97 -2.28 5.45
C GLU A 157 16.73 -0.90 6.07
N ARG A 158 15.69 -0.19 5.62
CA ARG A 158 15.31 1.11 6.21
C ARG A 158 14.82 0.98 7.66
N LEU A 159 14.10 -0.08 7.99
CA LEU A 159 13.62 -0.35 9.36
C LEU A 159 14.78 -0.76 10.28
N GLN A 160 15.74 -1.54 9.79
CA GLN A 160 16.97 -1.89 10.51
C GLN A 160 17.82 -0.65 10.78
N ALA A 161 18.02 0.19 9.77
CA ALA A 161 18.70 1.47 9.96
C ALA A 161 17.97 2.37 10.99
N LEU A 162 16.63 2.36 11.00
CA LEU A 162 15.84 3.10 11.98
C LEU A 162 15.96 2.52 13.39
N GLN A 163 15.96 1.19 13.52
CA GLN A 163 16.20 0.48 14.77
C GLN A 163 17.57 0.86 15.35
N GLU A 164 18.63 0.78 14.55
CA GLU A 164 20.00 1.13 14.95
C GLU A 164 20.11 2.60 15.34
N LEU A 165 19.53 3.49 14.54
CA LEU A 165 19.54 4.92 14.78
C LEU A 165 18.91 5.29 16.13
N LEU A 166 17.76 4.68 16.45
CA LEU A 166 17.01 4.98 17.66
C LEU A 166 17.40 4.10 18.85
N GLY A 167 18.28 3.11 18.65
CA GLY A 167 18.70 2.17 19.68
C GLY A 167 17.57 1.26 20.17
N LEU A 168 16.64 0.90 19.29
CA LEU A 168 15.48 0.09 19.64
C LEU A 168 15.89 -1.38 19.87
N PRO A 169 15.33 -2.05 20.89
CA PRO A 169 15.67 -3.45 21.18
C PRO A 169 15.24 -4.41 20.07
N GLU A 170 14.16 -4.09 19.37
CA GLU A 170 13.58 -4.87 18.28
C GLU A 170 13.24 -3.98 17.08
N LEU A 171 13.03 -4.61 15.92
CA LEU A 171 12.57 -3.92 14.72
C LEU A 171 11.20 -3.29 14.96
N PRO A 172 10.99 -1.98 14.69
CA PRO A 172 9.70 -1.36 14.90
C PRO A 172 8.63 -2.01 14.01
N GLU A 173 7.57 -2.51 14.64
CA GLU A 173 6.45 -3.16 13.97
C GLU A 173 5.38 -2.15 13.56
N ARG A 174 5.19 -1.10 14.37
CA ARG A 174 4.15 -0.09 14.18
C ARG A 174 4.65 1.31 14.47
N MET A 175 4.50 2.19 13.50
CA MET A 175 4.90 3.59 13.58
C MET A 175 3.70 4.49 13.27
N GLU A 176 3.52 5.55 14.06
CA GLU A 176 2.50 6.58 13.81
C GLU A 176 3.15 7.93 13.57
N CYS A 177 2.56 8.74 12.69
CA CYS A 177 3.01 10.11 12.49
C CYS A 177 1.84 11.08 12.53
N PHE A 178 2.01 12.14 13.32
CA PHE A 178 1.07 13.24 13.45
C PHE A 178 1.59 14.49 12.73
N ASP A 179 0.71 15.07 11.90
CA ASP A 179 0.90 16.38 11.26
C ASP A 179 -0.29 17.28 11.61
N ILE A 180 -0.01 18.54 11.94
CA ILE A 180 -1.03 19.56 12.23
C ILE A 180 -1.10 20.50 11.04
N SER A 181 -2.25 20.46 10.37
CA SER A 181 -2.48 21.28 9.19
C SER A 181 -3.38 22.48 9.50
N HIS A 182 -2.84 23.67 9.26
CA HIS A 182 -3.56 24.93 9.30
C HIS A 182 -3.65 25.52 7.88
N SER A 183 -4.85 25.63 7.36
CA SER A 183 -5.15 26.44 6.18
C SER A 183 -5.86 27.72 6.63
N SER A 184 -5.35 28.88 6.20
CA SER A 184 -5.95 30.18 6.55
C SER A 184 -7.42 30.20 6.13
N GLY A 185 -8.32 30.43 7.10
CA GLY A 185 -9.78 30.44 6.90
C GLY A 185 -10.48 29.07 6.99
N GLU A 186 -9.78 27.98 7.29
CA GLU A 186 -10.35 26.64 7.43
C GLU A 186 -10.17 26.09 8.86
N ALA A 187 -11.00 25.11 9.23
CA ALA A 187 -10.90 24.43 10.52
C ALA A 187 -9.58 23.65 10.62
N THR A 188 -8.94 23.72 11.79
CA THR A 188 -7.69 22.99 12.05
C THR A 188 -7.94 21.48 12.02
N VAL A 189 -7.06 20.74 11.34
CA VAL A 189 -7.15 19.28 11.25
C VAL A 189 -5.79 18.67 11.55
N ALA A 190 -5.78 17.71 12.47
CA ALA A 190 -4.65 16.82 12.68
C ALA A 190 -4.82 15.54 11.86
N SER A 191 -3.78 15.14 11.14
CA SER A 191 -3.70 13.85 10.46
C SER A 191 -2.82 12.89 11.26
N CYS A 192 -3.25 11.63 11.35
CA CYS A 192 -2.48 10.52 11.86
C CYS A 192 -2.39 9.46 10.77
N VAL A 193 -1.17 9.15 10.34
CA VAL A 193 -0.88 8.04 9.43
C VAL A 193 -0.14 6.94 10.17
N VAL A 194 -0.29 5.72 9.67
CA VAL A 194 0.21 4.51 10.31
C VAL A 194 1.05 3.73 9.32
N PHE A 195 2.23 3.29 9.74
CA PHE A 195 3.11 2.41 8.99
C PHE A 195 3.39 1.14 9.79
N ASP A 196 3.54 0.02 9.08
CA ASP A 196 4.07 -1.23 9.61
C ASP A 196 5.26 -1.72 8.78
N GLN A 197 5.76 -2.92 9.06
CA GLN A 197 6.83 -3.57 8.29
C GLN A 197 6.48 -3.86 6.81
N GLY A 198 5.20 -3.74 6.43
CA GLY A 198 4.70 -3.81 5.06
C GLY A 198 4.52 -2.43 4.40
N GLY A 199 4.75 -1.34 5.13
CA GLY A 199 4.59 0.03 4.66
C GLY A 199 3.31 0.70 5.17
N PRO A 200 2.69 1.61 4.40
CA PRO A 200 1.58 2.41 4.90
C PRO A 200 0.26 1.62 5.10
N ARG A 201 -0.24 1.57 6.34
CA ARG A 201 -1.52 0.96 6.71
C ARG A 201 -2.70 1.92 6.60
N LYS A 202 -3.18 2.14 5.37
CA LYS A 202 -4.23 3.13 5.08
C LYS A 202 -5.55 2.93 5.84
N SER A 203 -5.90 1.68 6.21
CA SER A 203 -7.09 1.36 7.03
C SER A 203 -7.03 2.01 8.42
N ASP A 204 -5.83 2.24 8.93
CA ASP A 204 -5.60 2.67 10.29
C ASP A 204 -5.42 4.19 10.37
N TYR A 205 -5.44 4.90 9.23
CA TYR A 205 -5.30 6.35 9.18
C TYR A 205 -6.48 7.03 9.85
N ARG A 206 -6.22 8.15 10.52
CA ARG A 206 -7.25 8.93 11.20
C ARG A 206 -7.06 10.42 10.95
N ARG A 207 -8.17 11.14 10.85
CA ARG A 207 -8.19 12.61 10.86
C ARG A 207 -8.97 13.07 12.07
N PHE A 208 -8.44 14.06 12.76
CA PHE A 208 -9.07 14.67 13.91
C PHE A 208 -9.45 16.09 13.54
N ASN A 209 -10.75 16.35 13.47
CA ASN A 209 -11.25 17.72 13.43
C ASN A 209 -10.98 18.35 14.79
N ILE A 210 -10.31 19.49 14.80
CA ILE A 210 -9.94 20.22 16.00
C ILE A 210 -10.97 21.32 16.23
N GLU A 211 -11.53 21.36 17.44
CA GLU A 211 -12.64 22.24 17.81
C GLU A 211 -12.35 22.88 19.17
N GLY A 212 -12.83 24.11 19.37
CA GLY A 212 -12.75 24.81 20.66
C GLY A 212 -11.36 25.32 21.05
N ILE A 213 -10.45 25.48 20.09
CA ILE A 213 -9.12 26.08 20.32
C ILE A 213 -9.00 27.46 19.67
N THR A 214 -8.07 28.27 20.18
CA THR A 214 -7.67 29.52 19.53
C THR A 214 -7.08 29.23 18.15
N GLY A 215 -7.48 29.99 17.12
CA GLY A 215 -6.96 29.80 15.78
C GLY A 215 -5.44 29.96 15.73
N GLY A 216 -4.74 28.98 15.15
CA GLY A 216 -3.28 28.96 15.07
C GLY A 216 -2.56 28.43 16.32
N ASP A 217 -3.30 27.86 17.29
CA ASP A 217 -2.70 27.15 18.42
C ASP A 217 -2.42 25.68 18.08
N ASP A 218 -1.30 25.46 17.40
CA ASP A 218 -0.84 24.14 16.98
C ASP A 218 -0.59 23.19 18.19
N TYR A 219 -0.25 23.74 19.35
CA TYR A 219 0.00 22.95 20.56
C TYR A 219 -1.30 22.38 21.13
N ALA A 220 -2.34 23.22 21.25
CA ALA A 220 -3.66 22.78 21.68
C ALA A 220 -4.27 21.78 20.69
N ALA A 221 -4.06 22.00 19.39
CA ALA A 221 -4.50 21.07 18.33
C ALA A 221 -3.83 19.70 18.46
N MET A 222 -2.50 19.68 18.67
CA MET A 222 -1.73 18.46 18.88
C MET A 222 -2.21 17.72 20.13
N GLN A 223 -2.38 18.44 21.25
CA GLN A 223 -2.87 17.88 22.49
C GLN A 223 -4.22 17.19 22.30
N GLN A 224 -5.20 17.87 21.71
CA GLN A 224 -6.54 17.34 21.51
C GLN A 224 -6.53 16.09 20.60
N ALA A 225 -5.69 16.07 19.55
CA ALA A 225 -5.57 14.93 18.65
C ALA A 225 -4.96 13.71 19.34
N LEU A 226 -3.84 13.90 20.05
CA LEU A 226 -3.13 12.84 20.76
C LEU A 226 -4.00 12.26 21.89
N GLU A 227 -4.63 13.12 22.69
CA GLU A 227 -5.51 12.65 23.76
C GLU A 227 -6.62 11.73 23.24
N ARG A 228 -7.26 12.12 22.13
CA ARG A 228 -8.34 11.34 21.52
C ARG A 228 -7.83 10.03 20.94
N ARG A 229 -6.64 10.01 20.33
CA ARG A 229 -6.03 8.79 19.79
C ARG A 229 -5.67 7.82 20.90
N TYR A 230 -4.88 8.27 21.88
CA TYR A 230 -4.29 7.40 22.89
C TYR A 230 -5.29 6.96 23.96
N LYS A 231 -6.34 7.74 24.26
CA LYS A 231 -7.48 7.24 25.06
C LYS A 231 -8.14 6.00 24.42
N ARG A 232 -8.29 5.99 23.09
CA ARG A 232 -8.90 4.87 22.34
C ARG A 232 -7.97 3.67 22.17
N LEU A 233 -6.67 3.92 21.99
CA LEU A 233 -5.67 2.84 21.98
C LEU A 233 -5.61 2.16 23.35
N LYS A 234 -5.65 2.92 24.45
CA LYS A 234 -5.72 2.39 25.82
C LYS A 234 -6.99 1.56 26.08
N SER A 235 -8.10 1.87 25.40
CA SER A 235 -9.32 1.05 25.46
C SER A 235 -9.30 -0.18 24.52
N GLY A 236 -8.20 -0.44 23.81
CA GLY A 236 -8.02 -1.63 22.99
C GLY A 236 -8.50 -1.53 21.54
N GLU A 237 -8.71 -0.32 20.97
CA GLU A 237 -9.10 -0.18 19.55
C GLU A 237 -8.02 -0.71 18.59
N ALA A 238 -6.74 -0.54 18.96
CA ALA A 238 -5.56 -0.98 18.21
C ALA A 238 -4.34 -1.03 19.14
N PRO A 239 -3.27 -1.76 18.77
CA PRO A 239 -2.03 -1.78 19.53
C PRO A 239 -1.38 -0.39 19.55
N LEU A 240 -0.63 -0.11 20.62
CA LEU A 240 0.22 1.08 20.70
C LEU A 240 1.33 0.99 19.64
N PRO A 241 1.78 2.14 19.08
CA PRO A 241 2.93 2.16 18.20
C PRO A 241 4.23 2.04 18.99
N ASP A 242 5.25 1.46 18.37
CA ASP A 242 6.62 1.46 18.91
C ASP A 242 7.24 2.86 18.81
N ILE A 243 6.90 3.59 17.73
CA ILE A 243 7.40 4.94 17.47
C ILE A 243 6.26 5.90 17.12
N LEU A 244 6.23 7.04 17.79
CA LEU A 244 5.39 8.20 17.47
C LEU A 244 6.26 9.32 16.88
N PHE A 245 6.10 9.58 15.60
CA PHE A 245 6.66 10.74 14.92
C PHE A 245 5.74 11.95 15.03
N ILE A 246 6.33 13.10 15.37
CA ILE A 246 5.65 14.40 15.40
C ILE A 246 6.26 15.29 14.32
N ASP A 247 5.48 15.73 13.33
CA ASP A 247 5.94 16.71 12.32
C ASP A 247 6.02 18.12 12.91
N GLY A 248 7.03 18.33 13.75
CA GLY A 248 7.43 19.64 14.20
C GLY A 248 8.46 19.62 15.33
N GLY A 249 8.68 20.79 15.89
CA GLY A 249 9.81 21.06 16.77
C GLY A 249 9.59 20.70 18.23
N LYS A 250 10.55 21.12 19.07
CA LYS A 250 10.61 20.84 20.51
C LYS A 250 9.31 21.10 21.27
N GLY A 251 8.61 22.19 20.99
CA GLY A 251 7.35 22.50 21.69
C GLY A 251 6.27 21.43 21.48
N GLN A 252 6.10 20.96 20.24
CA GLN A 252 5.07 19.96 19.91
C GLN A 252 5.45 18.57 20.44
N VAL A 253 6.75 18.25 20.43
CA VAL A 253 7.27 17.03 21.04
C VAL A 253 7.06 17.03 22.56
N SER A 254 7.39 18.13 23.25
CA SER A 254 7.13 18.26 24.69
C SER A 254 5.64 18.13 25.01
N GLN A 255 4.76 18.71 24.18
CA GLN A 255 3.32 18.55 24.33
C GLN A 255 2.89 17.09 24.18
N ALA A 256 3.44 16.37 23.18
CA ALA A 256 3.15 14.95 22.99
C ALA A 256 3.60 14.10 24.18
N MET A 257 4.80 14.36 24.69
CA MET A 257 5.33 13.69 25.89
C MET A 257 4.42 13.93 27.11
N SER A 258 3.94 15.16 27.33
CA SER A 258 3.01 15.48 28.41
C SER A 258 1.72 14.68 28.30
N VAL A 259 1.12 14.62 27.10
CA VAL A 259 -0.13 13.88 26.90
C VAL A 259 0.02 12.39 27.13
N LEU A 260 1.13 11.78 26.68
CA LEU A 260 1.40 10.36 26.93
C LEU A 260 1.61 10.09 28.42
N ALA A 261 2.31 10.98 29.13
CA ALA A 261 2.49 10.88 30.58
C ALA A 261 1.17 10.99 31.34
N ASP A 262 0.32 11.97 30.99
CA ASP A 262 -1.00 12.18 31.61
C ASP A 262 -1.93 10.97 31.41
N LEU A 263 -1.84 10.33 30.24
CA LEU A 263 -2.59 9.12 29.93
C LEU A 263 -1.93 7.83 30.47
N GLN A 264 -0.76 7.94 31.09
CA GLN A 264 0.05 6.81 31.56
C GLN A 264 0.32 5.79 30.44
N VAL A 265 0.63 6.29 29.25
CA VAL A 265 1.04 5.47 28.11
C VAL A 265 2.57 5.36 28.16
N ALA A 266 3.05 4.14 28.33
CA ALA A 266 4.48 3.81 28.35
C ALA A 266 4.84 2.95 27.13
N GLY A 267 6.14 2.88 26.81
CA GLY A 267 6.66 2.02 25.74
C GLY A 267 6.55 2.58 24.32
N VAL A 268 6.23 3.87 24.16
CA VAL A 268 6.18 4.55 22.86
C VAL A 268 7.38 5.50 22.75
N GLU A 269 8.25 5.28 21.77
CA GLU A 269 9.37 6.19 21.49
C GLU A 269 8.87 7.41 20.72
N VAL A 270 9.07 8.63 21.24
CA VAL A 270 8.58 9.87 20.59
C VAL A 270 9.72 10.58 19.88
N ILE A 271 9.57 10.81 18.58
CA ILE A 271 10.56 11.48 17.73
C ILE A 271 9.94 12.70 17.05
N GLY A 272 10.47 13.88 17.31
CA GLY A 272 10.18 15.09 16.55
C GLY A 272 10.93 15.11 15.23
N VAL A 273 10.27 15.55 14.17
CA VAL A 273 10.87 15.75 12.85
C VAL A 273 10.72 17.22 12.49
N ALA A 274 11.76 18.01 12.74
CA ALA A 274 11.76 19.44 12.41
C ALA A 274 12.38 19.68 11.03
N LYS A 275 11.78 20.60 10.26
CA LYS A 275 12.40 21.12 9.03
C LYS A 275 13.65 21.91 9.43
N GLY A 276 14.84 21.44 9.06
CA GLY A 276 16.08 22.12 9.42
C GLY A 276 16.17 23.55 8.88
N VAL A 277 17.17 24.28 9.37
CA VAL A 277 17.42 25.72 9.13
C VAL A 277 17.32 26.19 7.67
N THR A 278 17.58 25.32 6.69
CA THR A 278 17.58 25.67 5.26
C THR A 278 16.25 25.41 4.54
N ARG A 279 15.21 24.87 5.21
CA ARG A 279 13.92 24.45 4.60
C ARG A 279 14.06 23.56 3.34
N LYS A 280 15.21 22.92 3.12
CA LYS A 280 15.43 21.93 2.05
C LYS A 280 15.16 20.54 2.61
N ALA A 281 14.48 19.68 1.84
CA ALA A 281 14.31 18.27 2.17
C ALA A 281 15.69 17.58 2.24
N GLY A 282 15.92 16.72 3.23
CA GLY A 282 17.23 16.09 3.48
C GLY A 282 18.06 16.73 4.59
N PHE A 283 17.55 17.80 5.23
CA PHE A 283 18.18 18.45 6.39
C PHE A 283 17.26 18.44 7.61
N GLU A 284 16.43 17.41 7.75
CA GLU A 284 15.60 17.25 8.93
C GLU A 284 16.47 17.11 10.20
N THR A 285 16.09 17.84 11.25
CA THR A 285 16.61 17.60 12.59
C THR A 285 15.64 16.68 13.32
N LEU A 286 16.13 15.53 13.74
CA LEU A 286 15.39 14.61 14.60
C LEU A 286 15.57 15.03 16.06
N LEU A 287 14.49 15.08 16.82
CA LEU A 287 14.50 15.37 18.25
C LEU A 287 13.98 14.16 19.00
N ASN A 288 14.82 13.56 19.85
CA ASN A 288 14.38 12.50 20.74
C ASN A 288 13.56 13.10 21.91
N GLY A 289 12.31 12.70 22.05
CA GLY A 289 11.38 13.26 23.03
C GLY A 289 11.74 12.95 24.49
N ALA A 290 12.37 11.81 24.75
CA ALA A 290 12.77 11.40 26.10
C ALA A 290 14.03 12.12 26.58
N THR A 291 15.04 12.27 25.72
CA THR A 291 16.34 12.85 26.07
C THR A 291 16.48 14.31 25.70
N GLY A 292 15.62 14.83 24.81
CA GLY A 292 15.74 16.16 24.23
C GLY A 292 16.94 16.34 23.29
N ARG A 293 17.65 15.25 22.94
CA ARG A 293 18.81 15.31 22.05
C ARG A 293 18.37 15.49 20.61
N GLU A 294 19.05 16.40 19.92
CA GLU A 294 18.89 16.62 18.49
C GLU A 294 19.95 15.83 17.72
N CYS A 295 19.55 15.25 16.59
CA CYS A 295 20.41 14.52 15.67
C CYS A 295 20.10 14.95 14.24
N GLN A 296 21.14 15.15 13.44
CA GLN A 296 21.05 15.30 11.99
C GLN A 296 21.66 14.07 11.33
N LEU A 297 21.00 13.60 10.28
CA LEU A 297 21.43 12.43 9.52
C LEU A 297 21.96 12.83 8.16
N ASP A 298 22.87 12.02 7.63
CA ASP A 298 23.30 12.14 6.26
C ASP A 298 22.12 11.93 5.29
N ILE A 299 22.15 12.63 4.17
CA ILE A 299 21.04 12.68 3.21
C ILE A 299 20.75 11.33 2.55
N ASP A 300 21.72 10.43 2.52
CA ASP A 300 21.65 9.07 1.98
C ASP A 300 21.29 8.02 3.05
N ASN A 301 21.09 8.43 4.30
CA ASN A 301 20.75 7.53 5.38
C ASN A 301 19.37 6.85 5.14
N PRO A 302 19.30 5.50 5.09
CA PRO A 302 18.04 4.78 4.84
C PRO A 302 16.94 5.07 5.87
N ALA A 303 17.29 5.28 7.15
CA ALA A 303 16.34 5.62 8.20
C ALA A 303 15.71 6.99 7.95
N LEU A 304 16.52 7.97 7.51
CA LEU A 304 16.03 9.30 7.16
C LEU A 304 15.00 9.23 6.03
N HIS A 305 15.24 8.42 5.00
CA HIS A 305 14.29 8.26 3.88
C HIS A 305 12.95 7.68 4.34
N LEU A 306 12.97 6.72 5.28
CA LEU A 306 11.75 6.17 5.86
C LEU A 306 10.98 7.22 6.67
N ILE A 307 11.67 7.98 7.53
CA ILE A 307 11.05 9.05 8.33
C ILE A 307 10.44 10.11 7.41
N GLN A 308 11.16 10.52 6.36
CA GLN A 308 10.65 11.45 5.35
C GLN A 308 9.43 10.90 4.64
N GLN A 309 9.44 9.62 4.24
CA GLN A 309 8.29 8.97 3.60
C GLN A 309 7.05 8.99 4.50
N ILE A 310 7.22 8.67 5.78
CA ILE A 310 6.14 8.67 6.77
C ILE A 310 5.57 10.09 6.95
N ARG A 311 6.43 11.10 7.11
CA ARG A 311 6.02 12.50 7.24
C ARG A 311 5.32 13.02 6.00
N ASP A 312 5.89 12.79 4.82
CA ASP A 312 5.32 13.23 3.54
C ASP A 312 3.94 12.61 3.32
N GLU A 313 3.73 11.36 3.76
CA GLU A 313 2.43 10.70 3.75
C GLU A 313 1.44 11.33 4.73
N ALA A 314 1.88 11.72 5.94
CA ALA A 314 1.06 12.46 6.91
C ALA A 314 0.57 13.80 6.33
N HIS A 315 1.49 14.54 5.71
CA HIS A 315 1.21 15.80 5.05
C HIS A 315 0.28 15.64 3.84
N ARG A 316 0.52 14.62 2.99
CA ARG A 316 -0.36 14.28 1.87
C ARG A 316 -1.77 13.93 2.35
N PHE A 317 -1.88 13.18 3.46
CA PHE A 317 -3.15 12.77 4.02
C PHE A 317 -3.95 13.95 4.59
N ALA A 318 -3.28 14.95 5.17
CA ALA A 318 -3.89 16.22 5.56
C ALA A 318 -4.46 16.98 4.34
N ILE A 319 -3.63 17.24 3.31
CA ILE A 319 -4.01 18.01 2.12
C ILE A 319 -5.19 17.38 1.37
N THR A 320 -5.18 16.05 1.22
CA THR A 320 -6.25 15.33 0.52
C THR A 320 -7.59 15.42 1.27
N GLY A 321 -7.55 15.47 2.61
CA GLY A 321 -8.74 15.70 3.43
C GLY A 321 -9.37 17.07 3.18
N HIS A 322 -8.54 18.12 3.15
CA HIS A 322 -8.99 19.48 2.87
C HIS A 322 -9.59 19.63 1.47
N ARG A 323 -9.00 19.00 0.44
CA ARG A 323 -9.58 18.99 -0.92
C ARG A 323 -10.99 18.37 -0.94
N ALA A 324 -11.16 17.19 -0.36
CA ALA A 324 -12.46 16.52 -0.32
C ALA A 324 -13.52 17.35 0.44
N ARG A 325 -13.12 18.04 1.51
CA ARG A 325 -14.02 18.93 2.27
C ARG A 325 -14.38 20.18 1.46
N ARG A 326 -13.44 20.78 0.73
CA ARG A 326 -13.69 21.91 -0.18
C ARG A 326 -14.67 21.54 -1.29
N ASP A 327 -14.49 20.39 -1.93
CA ASP A 327 -15.38 19.93 -2.99
C ASP A 327 -16.80 19.70 -2.46
N LYS A 328 -16.93 19.16 -1.24
CA LYS A 328 -18.22 18.97 -0.57
C LYS A 328 -18.87 20.29 -0.14
N ALA A 329 -18.10 21.24 0.39
CA ALA A 329 -18.59 22.56 0.79
C ALA A 329 -19.04 23.40 -0.41
N ARG A 330 -18.29 23.36 -1.52
CA ARG A 330 -18.66 24.02 -2.79
C ARG A 330 -19.93 23.43 -3.40
N ARG A 331 -20.10 22.10 -3.37
CA ARG A 331 -21.35 21.45 -3.80
C ARG A 331 -22.53 21.83 -2.92
N ARG A 332 -22.30 22.06 -1.62
CA ARG A 332 -23.35 22.42 -0.66
C ARG A 332 -23.80 23.87 -0.79
N SER A 333 -22.89 24.83 -0.96
CA SER A 333 -23.26 26.25 -0.98
C SER A 333 -24.01 26.69 -2.24
N GLY A 334 -23.85 26.00 -3.37
CA GLY A 334 -24.58 26.35 -4.60
C GLY A 334 -26.05 25.91 -4.64
N LEU A 335 -26.44 24.89 -3.87
CA LEU A 335 -27.77 24.27 -3.92
C LEU A 335 -28.67 24.62 -2.72
N GLU A 336 -28.10 25.10 -1.61
CA GLU A 336 -28.86 25.45 -0.40
C GLU A 336 -29.39 26.90 -0.41
N ASP A 337 -28.82 27.80 -1.21
CA ASP A 337 -29.23 29.22 -1.30
C ASP A 337 -30.44 29.44 -2.24
N ILE A 338 -30.95 28.41 -2.91
CA ILE A 338 -32.12 28.50 -3.79
C ILE A 338 -33.39 28.19 -2.99
N ALA A 339 -34.12 29.24 -2.60
CA ALA A 339 -35.42 29.11 -1.94
C ALA A 339 -36.41 28.31 -2.83
N GLY A 340 -36.89 27.17 -2.34
CA GLY A 340 -37.94 26.37 -2.99
C GLY A 340 -37.53 24.97 -3.48
N VAL A 341 -36.26 24.56 -3.38
CA VAL A 341 -35.85 23.20 -3.81
C VAL A 341 -35.92 22.19 -2.65
N GLY A 342 -36.84 21.23 -2.73
CA GLY A 342 -36.99 20.17 -1.72
C GLY A 342 -35.82 19.17 -1.68
N ALA A 343 -35.62 18.50 -0.53
CA ALA A 343 -34.47 17.63 -0.25
C ALA A 343 -34.29 16.47 -1.27
N LYS A 344 -35.37 16.04 -1.93
CA LYS A 344 -35.37 14.93 -2.90
C LYS A 344 -34.79 15.34 -4.26
N ARG A 345 -35.12 16.54 -4.76
CA ARG A 345 -34.59 17.10 -6.03
C ARG A 345 -33.11 17.53 -5.91
N ARG A 346 -32.66 17.80 -4.68
CA ARG A 346 -31.28 18.19 -4.33
C ARG A 346 -30.26 17.05 -4.35
N ARG A 347 -30.70 15.79 -4.30
CA ARG A 347 -29.81 14.61 -4.28
C ARG A 347 -29.48 14.08 -5.67
N GLU A 348 -30.27 14.47 -6.67
CA GLU A 348 -30.20 14.00 -8.06
C GLU A 348 -29.43 14.95 -9.00
N LEU A 349 -29.04 16.14 -8.52
CA LEU A 349 -28.25 17.16 -9.22
C LEU A 349 -26.84 17.26 -8.63
#